data_AF-A0A661Z081-F1
#
_entry.id   AF-A0A661Z081-F1
#
_cell.length_a   1.000
_cell.length_b   1.000
_cell.length_c   1.000
_cell.angle_alpha   90.00
_cell.angle_beta   90.00
_cell.angle_gamma   90.00
#
_symmetry.space_group_name_H-M   'P 1'
#
loop_
_entity.id
_entity.type
_entity.pdbx_description
1 polymer ?
#
loop_
_entity_poly.entity_id
_entity_poly.type
_entity_poly.pdbx_seq_one_letter_code
_entity_poly.pdbx_strand_id
1 'polypeptide(L)'
;MKTFHFILSIIIFSFLSNNLKLDYVHSPTPFPSHQFTKNELMGKVNPKKDIHFVKIENTYTSKTNIYLRESAYNAYKNMFKSAQSEGITLNIISAFRSFYHQKSIWEAKWTGKRKVNGQDLSKNIPNIYKRAETILHFSSMPGSSRHHWGTDIDIYDLNNSTFENGQGLKVYKWLQNNAFRYGFYQVYTANRPFGYEEEKWHWSYLPLAKPMINTFNKLMSNSDFNGFLGAQTADSLQIIQHYVNGINQECL
;
A
#
# COMPACT_ATOMS: atom_id res chain seq x y z
N MET A 1 48.03 -35.48 -49.76
CA MET A 1 47.45 -34.93 -48.51
C MET A 1 46.51 -33.80 -48.88
N LYS A 2 45.21 -33.99 -48.67
CA LYS A 2 44.16 -32.99 -48.92
C LYS A 2 43.98 -32.15 -47.67
N THR A 3 44.00 -30.83 -47.79
CA THR A 3 43.55 -29.92 -46.73
C THR A 3 42.39 -29.08 -47.26
N PHE A 4 41.20 -29.38 -46.74
CA PHE A 4 39.99 -28.59 -46.91
C PHE A 4 40.14 -27.28 -46.12
N HIS A 5 39.85 -26.14 -46.73
CA HIS A 5 39.58 -24.89 -46.01
C HIS A 5 38.06 -24.63 -46.06
N PHE A 6 37.44 -24.64 -44.88
CA PHE A 6 36.05 -24.31 -44.65
C PHE A 6 35.91 -22.79 -44.67
N ILE A 7 35.13 -22.24 -45.61
CA ILE A 7 34.71 -20.83 -45.57
C ILE A 7 33.43 -20.79 -44.74
N LEU A 8 33.51 -20.24 -43.53
CA LEU A 8 32.35 -19.97 -42.69
C LEU A 8 31.85 -18.54 -42.98
N SER A 9 30.73 -18.43 -43.67
CA SER A 9 30.02 -17.17 -43.90
C SER A 9 29.44 -16.65 -42.58
N ILE A 10 29.96 -15.53 -42.08
CA ILE A 10 29.38 -14.80 -40.95
C ILE A 10 28.31 -13.85 -41.50
N ILE A 11 27.05 -14.20 -41.29
CA ILE A 11 25.92 -13.28 -41.48
C ILE A 11 25.86 -12.37 -40.25
N ILE A 12 26.27 -11.11 -40.42
CA ILE A 12 26.11 -10.07 -39.41
C ILE A 12 24.66 -9.59 -39.47
N PHE A 13 23.83 -10.03 -38.54
CA PHE A 13 22.55 -9.39 -38.26
C PHE A 13 22.82 -8.05 -37.56
N SER A 14 22.65 -6.94 -38.27
CA SER A 14 22.65 -5.61 -37.68
C SER A 14 21.36 -5.43 -36.86
N PHE A 15 21.44 -5.66 -35.54
CA PHE A 15 20.45 -5.08 -34.64
C PHE A 15 20.73 -3.58 -34.56
N LEU A 16 19.88 -2.79 -35.23
CA LEU A 16 19.73 -1.37 -34.94
C LEU A 16 19.34 -1.26 -33.47
N SER A 17 20.32 -0.92 -32.63
CA SER A 17 20.09 -0.44 -31.28
C SER A 17 19.37 0.89 -31.40
N ASN A 18 18.04 0.84 -31.32
CA ASN A 18 17.25 2.02 -30.98
C ASN A 18 17.67 2.45 -29.57
N ASN A 19 18.65 3.35 -29.52
CA ASN A 19 18.97 4.17 -28.36
C ASN A 19 17.77 5.09 -28.08
N LEU A 20 16.70 4.51 -27.54
CA LEU A 20 15.75 5.26 -26.74
C LEU A 20 16.52 5.68 -25.49
N LYS A 21 17.07 6.90 -25.53
CA LYS A 21 17.38 7.65 -24.32
C LYS A 21 16.16 7.52 -23.42
N LEU A 22 16.32 6.84 -22.29
CA LEU A 22 15.40 6.97 -21.17
C LEU A 22 15.54 8.41 -20.70
N ASP A 23 14.74 9.29 -21.30
CA ASP A 23 14.47 10.59 -20.73
C ASP A 23 13.78 10.32 -19.40
N TYR A 24 14.57 10.41 -18.33
CA TYR A 24 14.14 10.39 -16.95
C TYR A 24 13.28 11.64 -16.72
N VAL A 25 12.03 11.60 -17.19
CA VAL A 25 11.08 12.70 -17.01
C VAL A 25 10.61 12.68 -15.56
N HIS A 26 10.90 13.80 -14.89
CA HIS A 26 10.62 14.16 -13.51
C HIS A 26 11.58 13.62 -12.44
N SER A 27 12.66 14.36 -12.22
CA SER A 27 13.01 14.72 -10.86
C SER A 27 11.74 15.17 -10.13
N PRO A 28 11.39 14.62 -8.95
CA PRO A 28 10.25 15.11 -8.21
C PRO A 28 10.47 16.60 -7.99
N THR A 29 9.54 17.42 -8.48
CA THR A 29 9.42 18.79 -7.99
C THR A 29 9.47 18.70 -6.47
N PRO A 30 10.34 19.47 -5.78
CA PRO A 30 10.37 19.44 -4.34
C PRO A 30 8.95 19.75 -3.89
N PHE A 31 8.30 18.76 -3.26
CA PHE A 31 7.01 19.00 -2.65
C PHE A 31 7.18 20.26 -1.79
N PRO A 32 6.30 21.27 -1.90
CA PRO A 32 6.34 22.39 -0.97
C PRO A 32 6.41 21.79 0.43
N SER A 33 7.13 22.44 1.35
CA SER A 33 7.45 21.96 2.69
C SER A 33 6.21 21.78 3.57
N HIS A 34 5.27 20.94 3.15
CA HIS A 34 4.07 20.60 3.85
C HIS A 34 4.50 19.74 5.02
N GLN A 35 4.52 20.37 6.18
CA GLN A 35 4.85 19.70 7.41
C GLN A 35 3.64 18.91 7.87
N PHE A 36 3.72 17.58 7.79
CA PHE A 36 2.63 16.70 8.22
C PHE A 36 2.40 16.83 9.72
N THR A 37 1.15 17.05 10.14
CA THR A 37 0.78 17.11 11.56
C THR A 37 0.51 15.72 12.13
N LYS A 38 0.55 15.55 13.47
CA LYS A 38 0.12 14.30 14.11
C LYS A 38 -1.31 13.89 13.71
N ASN A 39 -2.24 14.85 13.69
CA ASN A 39 -3.63 14.57 13.32
C ASN A 39 -3.74 14.06 11.89
N GLU A 40 -3.00 14.66 10.96
CA GLU A 40 -2.93 14.21 9.57
C GLU A 40 -2.37 12.79 9.45
N LEU A 41 -1.25 12.51 10.11
CA LEU A 41 -0.58 11.22 10.11
C LEU A 41 -1.40 10.10 10.77
N MET A 42 -2.22 10.44 11.76
CA MET A 42 -3.19 9.53 12.40
C MET A 42 -4.51 9.40 11.64
N GLY A 43 -4.69 10.11 10.51
CA GLY A 43 -5.92 10.07 9.71
C GLY A 43 -7.11 10.79 10.34
N LYS A 44 -6.86 11.72 11.27
CA LYS A 44 -7.85 12.60 11.90
C LYS A 44 -8.10 13.84 11.03
N VAL A 45 -8.28 13.62 9.73
CA VAL A 45 -8.59 14.66 8.73
C VAL A 45 -9.90 14.35 8.02
N ASN A 46 -10.53 15.39 7.46
CA ASN A 46 -11.72 15.25 6.63
C ASN A 46 -11.31 15.40 5.15
N PRO A 47 -11.27 14.31 4.36
CA PRO A 47 -10.79 14.37 2.98
C PRO A 47 -11.73 15.17 2.06
N LYS A 48 -12.96 15.47 2.50
CA LYS A 48 -13.88 16.34 1.75
C LYS A 48 -13.55 17.83 1.88
N LYS A 49 -12.80 18.20 2.93
CA LYS A 49 -12.46 19.60 3.26
C LYS A 49 -10.98 19.90 3.10
N ASP A 50 -10.15 18.87 2.93
CA ASP A 50 -8.71 18.99 2.77
C ASP A 50 -8.38 19.15 1.29
N ILE A 51 -7.71 20.25 0.93
CA ILE A 51 -7.37 20.62 -0.45
C ILE A 51 -6.44 19.61 -1.12
N HIS A 52 -5.70 18.82 -0.33
CA HIS A 52 -4.77 17.84 -0.87
C HIS A 52 -5.46 16.55 -1.28
N PHE A 53 -6.75 16.37 -0.94
CA PHE A 53 -7.53 15.18 -1.25
C PHE A 53 -8.48 15.42 -2.41
N VAL A 54 -8.56 14.42 -3.28
CA VAL A 54 -9.49 14.36 -4.39
C VAL A 54 -10.35 13.12 -4.25
N LYS A 55 -11.63 13.25 -4.60
CA LYS A 55 -12.55 12.12 -4.64
C LYS A 55 -12.21 11.27 -5.86
N ILE A 56 -12.08 9.96 -5.69
CA ILE A 56 -11.79 9.04 -6.79
C ILE A 56 -13.04 8.88 -7.65
N GLU A 57 -12.87 8.98 -8.97
CA GLU A 57 -13.94 8.78 -9.96
C GLU A 57 -14.44 7.32 -9.97
N ASN A 58 -15.75 7.15 -10.24
CA ASN A 58 -16.41 5.84 -10.29
C ASN A 58 -15.85 4.89 -11.37
N THR A 59 -15.13 5.43 -12.37
CA THR A 59 -14.41 4.62 -13.36
C THR A 59 -13.34 3.73 -12.73
N TYR A 60 -12.84 4.10 -11.55
CA TYR A 60 -11.72 3.43 -10.88
C TYR A 60 -12.13 2.62 -9.66
N THR A 61 -13.39 2.71 -9.22
CA THR A 61 -13.87 2.06 -7.99
C THR A 61 -15.39 1.95 -7.98
N SER A 62 -15.91 0.87 -7.38
CA SER A 62 -17.34 0.73 -7.12
C SER A 62 -17.82 1.44 -5.86
N LYS A 63 -16.89 1.95 -5.03
CA LYS A 63 -17.22 2.62 -3.76
C LYS A 63 -17.53 4.10 -3.99
N THR A 64 -18.44 4.62 -3.18
CA THR A 64 -18.68 6.07 -3.12
C THR A 64 -17.88 6.68 -1.97
N ASN A 65 -17.58 7.98 -2.07
CA ASN A 65 -16.91 8.76 -1.02
C ASN A 65 -15.54 8.19 -0.59
N ILE A 66 -14.76 7.71 -1.57
CA ILE A 66 -13.38 7.29 -1.37
C ILE A 66 -12.44 8.34 -1.98
N TYR A 67 -11.30 8.56 -1.32
CA TYR A 67 -10.41 9.68 -1.58
C TYR A 67 -8.96 9.22 -1.64
N LEU A 68 -8.15 9.94 -2.39
CA LEU A 68 -6.70 9.87 -2.39
C LEU A 68 -6.13 11.27 -2.32
N ARG A 69 -4.86 11.38 -1.94
CA ARG A 69 -4.16 12.63 -2.19
C ARG A 69 -3.96 12.83 -3.68
N GLU A 70 -4.05 14.08 -4.12
CA GLU A 70 -4.07 14.45 -5.53
C GLU A 70 -2.88 13.88 -6.32
N SER A 71 -1.67 13.96 -5.75
CA SER A 71 -0.46 13.42 -6.39
C SER A 71 -0.51 11.89 -6.56
N ALA A 72 -0.92 11.16 -5.51
CA ALA A 72 -1.10 9.72 -5.57
C ALA A 72 -2.22 9.35 -6.57
N TYR A 73 -3.29 10.14 -6.61
CA TYR A 73 -4.39 9.92 -7.54
C TYR A 73 -3.99 10.11 -9.00
N ASN A 74 -3.25 11.18 -9.31
CA ASN A 74 -2.75 11.44 -10.66
C ASN A 74 -1.75 10.35 -11.11
N ALA A 75 -0.87 9.90 -10.21
CA ALA A 75 0.01 8.77 -10.48
C ALA A 75 -0.77 7.47 -10.76
N TYR A 76 -1.81 7.20 -9.96
CA TYR A 76 -2.67 6.04 -10.14
C TYR A 76 -3.41 6.08 -11.50
N LYS A 77 -3.93 7.24 -11.94
CA LYS A 77 -4.58 7.34 -13.27
C LYS A 77 -3.63 6.96 -14.40
N ASN A 78 -2.37 7.36 -14.32
CA ASN A 78 -1.35 7.00 -15.30
C ASN A 78 -1.06 5.48 -15.27
N MET A 79 -0.91 4.92 -14.07
CA MET A 79 -0.73 3.48 -13.87
C MET A 79 -1.91 2.67 -14.43
N PHE A 80 -3.14 3.09 -14.12
CA PHE A 80 -4.37 2.47 -14.61
C PHE A 80 -4.45 2.49 -16.13
N LYS A 81 -4.17 3.65 -16.76
CA LYS A 81 -4.20 3.77 -18.23
C LYS A 81 -3.20 2.83 -18.91
N SER A 82 -2.00 2.70 -18.35
CA SER A 82 -0.98 1.77 -18.86
C SER A 82 -1.44 0.32 -18.74
N ALA A 83 -1.92 -0.09 -17.57
CA ALA A 83 -2.43 -1.44 -17.36
C ALA A 83 -3.62 -1.75 -18.29
N GLN A 84 -4.53 -0.79 -18.46
CA GLN A 84 -5.70 -0.94 -19.32
C GLN A 84 -5.31 -1.17 -20.79
N SER A 85 -4.24 -0.52 -21.27
CA SER A 85 -3.72 -0.73 -22.63
C SER A 85 -3.20 -2.15 -22.87
N GLU A 86 -2.89 -2.88 -21.80
CA GLU A 86 -2.47 -4.28 -21.81
C GLU A 86 -3.61 -5.24 -21.41
N GLY A 87 -4.85 -4.77 -21.35
CA GLY A 87 -6.03 -5.57 -20.99
C GLY A 87 -6.12 -5.91 -19.49
N ILE A 88 -5.46 -5.12 -18.63
CA ILE A 88 -5.43 -5.30 -17.17
C ILE A 88 -6.18 -4.15 -16.49
N THR A 89 -7.19 -4.50 -15.69
CA THR A 89 -7.99 -3.51 -14.94
C THR A 89 -7.56 -3.46 -13.48
N LEU A 90 -7.15 -2.28 -13.01
CA LEU A 90 -6.65 -2.06 -11.64
C LEU A 90 -7.70 -1.37 -10.76
N ASN A 91 -8.88 -1.97 -10.59
CA ASN A 91 -9.94 -1.36 -9.78
C ASN A 91 -9.51 -1.16 -8.32
N ILE A 92 -9.71 0.05 -7.79
CA ILE A 92 -9.50 0.39 -6.38
C ILE A 92 -10.65 -0.16 -5.54
N ILE A 93 -10.31 -1.03 -4.60
CA ILE A 93 -11.22 -1.57 -3.58
C ILE A 93 -11.22 -0.67 -2.35
N SER A 94 -10.09 -0.05 -2.00
CA SER A 94 -9.95 0.76 -0.79
C SER A 94 -8.81 1.77 -0.94
N ALA A 95 -8.92 2.92 -0.27
CA ALA A 95 -7.97 4.02 -0.33
C ALA A 95 -7.98 4.77 1.01
N PHE A 96 -8.07 6.11 1.05
CA PHE A 96 -8.05 6.84 2.31
C PHE A 96 -9.09 6.30 3.32
N ARG A 97 -8.62 6.04 4.54
CA ARG A 97 -9.46 5.70 5.69
C ARG A 97 -9.16 6.69 6.81
N SER A 98 -10.18 7.35 7.34
CA SER A 98 -10.00 8.19 8.52
C SER A 98 -9.73 7.35 9.77
N PHE A 99 -9.20 7.98 10.80
CA PHE A 99 -9.07 7.41 12.14
C PHE A 99 -10.38 6.76 12.61
N TYR A 100 -11.50 7.47 12.44
CA TYR A 100 -12.81 7.02 12.90
C TYR A 100 -13.35 5.83 12.11
N HIS A 101 -13.08 5.77 10.80
CA HIS A 101 -13.39 4.59 9.99
C HIS A 101 -12.58 3.39 10.50
N GLN A 102 -11.26 3.56 10.67
CA GLN A 102 -10.39 2.48 11.13
C GLN A 102 -10.77 2.01 12.54
N LYS A 103 -11.12 2.94 13.43
CA LYS A 103 -11.67 2.66 14.76
C LYS A 103 -12.90 1.76 14.68
N SER A 104 -13.85 2.06 13.80
CA SER A 104 -15.05 1.22 13.64
C SER A 104 -14.69 -0.21 13.19
N ILE A 105 -13.74 -0.38 12.26
CA ILE A 105 -13.29 -1.70 11.82
C ILE A 105 -12.63 -2.46 12.98
N TRP A 106 -11.73 -1.79 13.67
CA TRP A 106 -10.98 -2.34 14.80
C TRP A 106 -11.92 -2.78 15.93
N GLU A 107 -12.79 -1.88 16.40
CA GLU A 107 -13.68 -2.14 17.54
C GLU A 107 -14.74 -3.18 17.20
N ALA A 108 -15.19 -3.27 15.95
CA ALA A 108 -16.06 -4.37 15.53
C ALA A 108 -15.39 -5.74 15.68
N LYS A 109 -14.09 -5.85 15.37
CA LYS A 109 -13.31 -7.09 15.59
C LYS A 109 -13.04 -7.33 17.08
N TRP A 110 -12.69 -6.28 17.81
CA TRP A 110 -12.41 -6.32 19.25
C TRP A 110 -13.59 -6.83 20.07
N THR A 111 -14.80 -6.38 19.73
CA THR A 111 -16.05 -6.70 20.43
C THR A 111 -16.73 -7.96 19.90
N GLY A 112 -16.15 -8.64 18.91
CA GLY A 112 -16.75 -9.84 18.31
C GLY A 112 -17.86 -9.59 17.31
N LYS A 113 -18.31 -8.34 17.14
CA LYS A 113 -19.33 -7.95 16.13
C LYS A 113 -18.90 -8.35 14.71
N ARG A 114 -17.59 -8.29 14.43
CA ARG A 114 -16.97 -8.84 13.23
C ARG A 114 -16.03 -9.97 13.62
N LYS A 115 -16.34 -11.18 13.17
CA LYS A 115 -15.49 -12.35 13.40
C LYS A 115 -14.13 -12.20 12.70
N VAL A 116 -13.09 -12.72 13.32
CA VAL A 116 -11.74 -12.87 12.73
C VAL A 116 -11.48 -14.37 12.64
N ASN A 117 -11.18 -14.88 11.44
CA ASN A 117 -11.06 -16.32 11.18
C ASN A 117 -12.25 -17.14 11.72
N GLY A 118 -13.47 -16.61 11.58
CA GLY A 118 -14.70 -17.25 12.05
C GLY A 118 -14.97 -17.16 13.57
N GLN A 119 -14.08 -16.53 14.34
CA GLN A 119 -14.14 -16.48 15.80
C GLN A 119 -14.58 -15.11 16.34
N ASP A 120 -15.37 -15.12 17.42
CA ASP A 120 -15.66 -13.96 18.26
C ASP A 120 -14.50 -13.75 19.25
N LEU A 121 -13.62 -12.79 18.97
CA LEU A 121 -12.42 -12.58 19.78
C LEU A 121 -12.73 -12.10 21.20
N SER A 122 -13.88 -11.46 21.43
CA SER A 122 -14.25 -10.96 22.75
C SER A 122 -14.46 -12.10 23.76
N LYS A 123 -14.94 -13.24 23.27
CA LYS A 123 -15.20 -14.46 24.04
C LYS A 123 -14.01 -15.42 24.01
N ASN A 124 -13.42 -15.63 22.84
CA ASN A 124 -12.39 -16.66 22.64
C ASN A 124 -10.98 -16.20 23.06
N ILE A 125 -10.72 -14.88 23.10
CA ILE A 125 -9.41 -14.32 23.46
C ILE A 125 -9.60 -13.22 24.51
N PRO A 126 -9.78 -13.56 25.80
CA PRO A 126 -9.97 -12.57 26.87
C PRO A 126 -8.72 -11.71 27.15
N ASN A 127 -7.53 -12.25 26.90
CA ASN A 127 -6.28 -11.49 27.04
C ASN A 127 -6.22 -10.37 25.99
N ILE A 128 -6.17 -9.12 26.44
CA ILE A 128 -6.25 -7.94 25.57
C ILE A 128 -5.05 -7.81 24.62
N TYR A 129 -3.85 -8.24 25.02
CA TYR A 129 -2.66 -8.19 24.19
C TYR A 129 -2.75 -9.22 23.07
N LYS A 130 -3.13 -10.46 23.41
CA LYS A 130 -3.32 -11.50 22.39
C LYS A 130 -4.45 -11.17 21.43
N ARG A 131 -5.52 -10.53 21.93
CA ARG A 131 -6.63 -10.05 21.10
C ARG A 131 -6.17 -8.96 20.13
N ALA A 132 -5.43 -7.96 20.61
CA ALA A 132 -4.86 -6.92 19.78
C ALA A 132 -3.94 -7.51 18.69
N GLU A 133 -3.00 -8.36 19.07
CA GLU A 133 -2.09 -9.07 18.15
C GLU A 133 -2.88 -9.87 17.09
N THR A 134 -3.92 -10.60 17.50
CA THR A 134 -4.78 -11.36 16.58
C THR A 134 -5.45 -10.46 15.53
N ILE A 135 -5.92 -9.27 15.93
CA ILE A 135 -6.51 -8.30 14.99
C ILE A 135 -5.43 -7.71 14.08
N LEU A 136 -4.25 -7.44 14.64
CA LEU A 136 -3.10 -6.85 13.96
C LEU A 136 -2.49 -7.73 12.88
N HIS A 137 -2.81 -9.03 12.77
CA HIS A 137 -2.46 -9.81 11.57
C HIS A 137 -3.17 -9.30 10.31
N PHE A 138 -4.38 -8.75 10.46
CA PHE A 138 -5.27 -8.43 9.32
C PHE A 138 -5.72 -6.96 9.28
N SER A 139 -5.47 -6.18 10.33
CA SER A 139 -5.96 -4.81 10.41
C SER A 139 -5.14 -3.95 11.33
N SER A 140 -4.77 -2.79 10.80
CA SER A 140 -4.07 -1.78 11.56
C SER A 140 -4.87 -1.23 12.73
N MET A 141 -4.15 -0.93 13.80
CA MET A 141 -4.66 -0.13 14.90
C MET A 141 -5.08 1.27 14.39
N PRO A 142 -6.14 1.88 14.93
CA PRO A 142 -6.51 3.25 14.56
C PRO A 142 -5.37 4.23 14.83
N GLY A 143 -4.98 5.00 13.81
CA GLY A 143 -3.84 5.91 13.84
C GLY A 143 -2.54 5.30 13.30
N SER A 144 -2.44 3.97 13.15
CA SER A 144 -1.23 3.31 12.61
C SER A 144 -1.38 2.87 11.14
N SER A 145 -2.57 3.04 10.54
CA SER A 145 -2.83 2.62 9.16
C SER A 145 -2.15 3.53 8.15
N ARG A 146 -1.49 2.97 7.14
CA ARG A 146 -0.99 3.76 6.01
C ARG A 146 -2.11 4.35 5.13
N HIS A 147 -3.31 3.76 5.14
CA HIS A 147 -4.46 4.37 4.49
C HIS A 147 -4.85 5.73 5.08
N HIS A 148 -4.41 6.05 6.31
CA HIS A 148 -4.57 7.40 6.87
C HIS A 148 -3.87 8.47 6.05
N TRP A 149 -2.82 8.10 5.32
CA TRP A 149 -1.99 9.04 4.58
C TRP A 149 -2.60 9.45 3.25
N GLY A 150 -3.59 8.69 2.74
CA GLY A 150 -4.18 8.94 1.42
C GLY A 150 -3.22 8.65 0.27
N THR A 151 -2.18 7.85 0.53
CA THR A 151 -1.15 7.41 -0.43
C THR A 151 -1.30 5.95 -0.83
N ASP A 152 -2.11 5.20 -0.10
CA ASP A 152 -2.18 3.74 -0.17
C ASP A 152 -3.53 3.30 -0.76
N ILE A 153 -3.49 2.30 -1.64
CA ILE A 153 -4.63 1.71 -2.31
C ILE A 153 -4.62 0.19 -2.22
N ASP A 154 -5.81 -0.37 -2.07
CA ASP A 154 -6.06 -1.80 -2.27
C ASP A 154 -6.63 -2.02 -3.66
N ILE A 155 -6.00 -2.88 -4.46
CA ILE A 155 -6.34 -3.10 -5.87
C ILE A 155 -6.91 -4.52 -6.07
N TYR A 156 -7.93 -4.63 -6.93
CA TYR A 156 -8.50 -5.88 -7.47
C TYR A 156 -9.30 -6.74 -6.49
N ASP A 157 -8.71 -7.26 -5.41
CA ASP A 157 -9.36 -8.09 -4.40
C ASP A 157 -8.65 -7.95 -3.04
N LEU A 158 -9.22 -8.47 -1.95
CA LEU A 158 -8.64 -8.44 -0.60
C LEU A 158 -8.27 -9.85 -0.08
N ASN A 159 -8.11 -10.81 -0.99
CA ASN A 159 -7.73 -12.18 -0.67
C ASN A 159 -6.53 -12.63 -1.51
N ASN A 160 -5.46 -13.09 -0.86
CA ASN A 160 -4.23 -13.45 -1.57
C ASN A 160 -4.46 -14.58 -2.57
N SER A 161 -5.39 -15.50 -2.29
CA SER A 161 -5.66 -16.64 -3.16
C SER A 161 -6.19 -16.24 -4.54
N THR A 162 -6.83 -15.06 -4.68
CA THR A 162 -7.31 -14.57 -5.98
C THR A 162 -6.17 -14.15 -6.90
N PHE A 163 -5.00 -13.86 -6.34
CA PHE A 163 -3.80 -13.45 -7.09
C PHE A 163 -2.92 -14.63 -7.50
N GLU A 164 -3.27 -15.87 -7.16
CA GLU A 164 -2.47 -17.06 -7.48
C GLU A 164 -2.79 -17.67 -8.84
N ASN A 165 -3.94 -17.32 -9.44
CA ASN A 165 -4.36 -17.86 -10.72
C ASN A 165 -5.20 -16.86 -11.54
N GLY A 166 -5.52 -17.24 -12.78
CA GLY A 166 -6.45 -16.52 -13.63
C GLY A 166 -6.07 -15.05 -13.86
N GLN A 167 -7.07 -14.17 -13.82
CA GLN A 167 -6.89 -12.74 -14.06
C GLN A 167 -6.17 -12.04 -12.90
N GLY A 168 -6.39 -12.47 -11.65
CA GLY A 168 -5.70 -11.87 -10.50
C GLY A 168 -4.20 -12.11 -10.54
N LEU A 169 -3.74 -13.28 -10.99
CA LEU A 169 -2.32 -13.53 -11.23
C LEU A 169 -1.72 -12.59 -12.27
N LYS A 170 -2.47 -12.29 -13.35
CA LYS A 170 -2.02 -11.32 -14.36
C LYS A 170 -1.92 -9.91 -13.78
N VAL A 171 -2.91 -9.50 -13.00
CA VAL A 171 -2.91 -8.21 -12.29
C VAL A 171 -1.70 -8.09 -11.37
N TYR A 172 -1.45 -9.09 -10.52
CA TYR A 172 -0.34 -9.05 -9.56
C TYR A 172 1.02 -9.00 -10.27
N LYS A 173 1.24 -9.86 -11.27
CA LYS A 173 2.47 -9.85 -12.07
C LYS A 173 2.70 -8.50 -12.76
N TRP A 174 1.64 -7.89 -13.29
CA TRP A 174 1.77 -6.57 -13.91
C TRP A 174 2.14 -5.50 -12.89
N LEU A 175 1.51 -5.49 -11.71
CA LEU A 175 1.85 -4.55 -10.64
C LEU A 175 3.30 -4.73 -10.18
N GLN A 176 3.76 -5.97 -9.95
CA GLN A 176 5.16 -6.26 -9.57
C GLN A 176 6.16 -5.73 -10.59
N ASN A 177 5.85 -5.81 -11.89
CA ASN A 177 6.77 -5.42 -12.96
C ASN A 177 6.67 -3.94 -13.37
N ASN A 178 5.59 -3.24 -13.00
CA ASN A 178 5.28 -1.91 -13.57
C ASN A 178 4.90 -0.84 -12.55
N ALA A 179 4.34 -1.19 -11.39
CA ALA A 179 3.79 -0.20 -10.45
C ALA A 179 4.84 0.82 -9.97
N PHE A 180 6.09 0.37 -9.80
CA PHE A 180 7.20 1.23 -9.36
C PHE A 180 7.47 2.38 -10.33
N ARG A 181 7.20 2.21 -11.64
CA ARG A 181 7.35 3.26 -12.66
C ARG A 181 6.41 4.44 -12.42
N TYR A 182 5.34 4.22 -11.67
CA TYR A 182 4.35 5.21 -11.26
C TYR A 182 4.49 5.61 -9.79
N GLY A 183 5.56 5.17 -9.11
CA GLY A 183 5.83 5.44 -7.70
C GLY A 183 5.06 4.55 -6.71
N PHE A 184 4.37 3.50 -7.18
CA PHE A 184 3.64 2.57 -6.33
C PHE A 184 4.46 1.33 -6.01
N TYR A 185 4.51 0.96 -4.74
CA TYR A 185 5.27 -0.19 -4.25
C TYR A 185 4.42 -1.03 -3.30
N GLN A 186 4.59 -2.35 -3.36
CA GLN A 186 4.00 -3.26 -2.41
C GLN A 186 4.76 -3.17 -1.08
N VAL A 187 4.09 -2.65 -0.05
CA VAL A 187 4.70 -2.44 1.28
C VAL A 187 4.59 -3.68 2.16
N TYR A 188 3.58 -4.52 1.93
CA TYR A 188 3.33 -5.73 2.70
C TYR A 188 3.70 -6.99 1.92
N THR A 189 5.00 -7.20 1.71
CA THR A 189 5.55 -8.39 1.05
C THR A 189 5.59 -9.61 1.97
N ALA A 190 5.77 -10.80 1.41
CA ALA A 190 6.02 -12.01 2.18
C ALA A 190 7.34 -11.95 2.99
N ASN A 191 7.45 -12.80 4.02
CA ASN A 191 8.67 -13.04 4.80
C ASN A 191 9.28 -11.83 5.53
N ARG A 192 8.49 -10.78 5.81
CA ARG A 192 8.92 -9.69 6.70
C ARG A 192 8.92 -10.18 8.15
N PRO A 193 9.88 -9.72 8.99
CA PRO A 193 9.98 -10.17 10.38
C PRO A 193 8.86 -9.64 11.27
N PHE A 194 8.25 -8.52 10.88
CA PHE A 194 7.18 -7.86 11.61
C PHE A 194 6.16 -7.26 10.64
N GLY A 195 5.00 -6.89 11.18
CA GLY A 195 3.94 -6.16 10.49
C GLY A 195 2.73 -7.04 10.21
N TYR A 196 1.89 -6.57 9.30
CA TYR A 196 0.77 -7.35 8.77
C TYR A 196 1.29 -8.50 7.90
N GLU A 197 0.45 -9.51 7.69
CA GLU A 197 0.71 -10.58 6.73
C GLU A 197 0.96 -10.04 5.31
N GLU A 198 1.36 -10.91 4.37
CA GLU A 198 1.45 -10.49 2.96
C GLU A 198 0.08 -9.97 2.48
N GLU A 199 0.09 -8.82 1.79
CA GLU A 199 -1.09 -8.26 1.14
C GLU A 199 -0.73 -7.95 -0.33
N LYS A 200 -1.12 -8.84 -1.24
CA LYS A 200 -0.84 -8.70 -2.70
C LYS A 200 -1.57 -7.52 -3.35
N TRP A 201 -2.62 -7.04 -2.68
CA TRP A 201 -3.46 -5.94 -3.12
C TRP A 201 -3.00 -4.57 -2.64
N HIS A 202 -2.14 -4.47 -1.62
CA HIS A 202 -1.84 -3.21 -0.93
C HIS A 202 -0.60 -2.52 -1.52
N TRP A 203 -0.82 -1.39 -2.19
CA TRP A 203 0.23 -0.63 -2.87
C TRP A 203 0.27 0.82 -2.38
N SER A 204 1.47 1.33 -2.06
CA SER A 204 1.69 2.66 -1.49
C SER A 204 2.44 3.55 -2.46
N TYR A 205 1.96 4.78 -2.65
CA TYR A 205 2.64 5.82 -3.42
C TYR A 205 3.81 6.41 -2.62
N LEU A 206 5.01 5.87 -2.84
CA LEU A 206 6.20 6.19 -2.06
C LEU A 206 6.68 7.64 -2.12
N PRO A 207 6.56 8.38 -3.24
CA PRO A 207 7.01 9.78 -3.29
C PRO A 207 6.39 10.66 -2.19
N LEU A 208 5.19 10.31 -1.71
CA LEU A 208 4.55 10.99 -0.59
C LEU A 208 4.58 10.17 0.71
N ALA A 209 4.50 8.85 0.64
CA ALA A 209 4.48 8.02 1.85
C ALA A 209 5.83 7.98 2.60
N LYS A 210 6.98 8.08 1.90
CA LYS A 210 8.30 8.14 2.53
C LYS A 210 8.51 9.37 3.43
N PRO A 211 8.26 10.61 2.97
CA PRO A 211 8.37 11.77 3.87
C PRO A 211 7.34 11.72 5.01
N MET A 212 6.16 11.11 4.79
CA MET A 212 5.16 10.90 5.85
C MET A 212 5.62 9.93 6.93
N ILE A 213 6.15 8.74 6.59
CA ILE A 213 6.64 7.79 7.61
C ILE A 213 7.84 8.35 8.37
N ASN A 214 8.73 9.09 7.69
CA ASN A 214 9.83 9.79 8.34
C ASN A 214 9.34 10.86 9.33
N THR A 215 8.28 11.59 8.99
CA THR A 215 7.66 12.57 9.89
C THR A 215 6.90 11.87 11.02
N PHE A 216 6.23 10.75 10.74
CA PHE A 216 5.57 9.91 11.72
C PHE A 216 6.55 9.46 12.80
N ASN A 217 7.68 8.86 12.40
CA ASN A 217 8.70 8.38 13.33
C ASN A 217 9.36 9.49 14.17
N LYS A 218 9.36 10.74 13.69
CA LYS A 218 9.87 11.90 14.44
C LYS A 218 8.87 12.46 15.44
N LEU A 219 7.58 12.44 15.11
CA LEU A 219 6.54 13.09 15.91
C LEU A 219 5.86 12.14 16.89
N MET A 220 5.71 10.87 16.52
CA MET A 220 4.84 9.92 17.20
C MET A 220 5.59 9.01 18.17
N SER A 221 4.94 8.66 19.29
CA SER A 221 5.31 7.56 20.17
C SER A 221 4.15 6.56 20.31
N ASN A 222 4.40 5.35 20.83
CA ASN A 222 3.32 4.37 21.01
C ASN A 222 2.22 4.86 21.97
N SER A 223 2.54 5.76 22.91
CA SER A 223 1.55 6.36 23.81
C SER A 223 0.58 7.32 23.11
N ASP A 224 0.89 7.77 21.90
CA ASP A 224 -0.02 8.63 21.11
C ASP A 224 -1.22 7.84 20.55
N PHE A 225 -1.16 6.51 20.50
CA PHE A 225 -2.31 5.69 20.10
C PHE A 225 -3.33 5.65 21.24
N ASN A 226 -4.45 6.38 21.08
CA ASN A 226 -5.51 6.48 22.08
C ASN A 226 -6.90 6.63 21.43
N GLY A 227 -7.96 6.55 22.24
CA GLY A 227 -9.33 6.86 21.82
C GLY A 227 -10.07 5.72 21.12
N PHE A 228 -9.63 4.47 21.28
CA PHE A 228 -10.30 3.25 20.81
C PHE A 228 -10.05 2.07 21.77
N LEU A 229 -10.88 1.03 21.71
CA LEU A 229 -10.72 -0.15 22.57
C LEU A 229 -9.38 -0.87 22.34
N GLY A 230 -8.65 -1.15 23.41
CA GLY A 230 -7.37 -1.85 23.33
C GLY A 230 -6.16 -0.96 23.02
N ALA A 231 -6.35 0.36 22.93
CA ALA A 231 -5.26 1.31 22.69
C ALA A 231 -4.11 1.20 23.70
N GLN A 232 -4.40 0.82 24.95
CA GLN A 232 -3.39 0.62 26.00
C GLN A 232 -2.38 -0.50 25.68
N THR A 233 -2.64 -1.35 24.68
CA THR A 233 -1.70 -2.41 24.26
C THR A 233 -0.60 -1.90 23.33
N ALA A 234 -0.72 -0.66 22.82
CA ALA A 234 0.13 -0.17 21.74
C ALA A 234 1.62 -0.10 22.11
N ASP A 235 1.94 0.28 23.34
CA ASP A 235 3.33 0.39 23.80
C ASP A 235 3.98 -0.99 23.94
N SER A 236 3.32 -1.92 24.62
CA SER A 236 3.82 -3.29 24.79
C SER A 236 3.96 -4.04 23.47
N LEU A 237 3.10 -3.76 22.49
CA LEU A 237 3.17 -4.36 21.15
C LEU A 237 4.14 -3.64 20.21
N GLN A 238 4.72 -2.53 20.66
CA GLN A 238 5.66 -1.69 19.91
C GLN A 238 5.11 -1.33 18.52
N ILE A 239 3.89 -0.78 18.46
CA ILE A 239 3.15 -0.56 17.22
C ILE A 239 3.95 0.18 16.15
N ILE A 240 4.73 1.20 16.53
CA ILE A 240 5.57 1.93 15.57
C ILE A 240 6.65 1.03 14.98
N GLN A 241 7.42 0.35 15.82
CA GLN A 241 8.53 -0.49 15.38
C GLN A 241 8.05 -1.71 14.59
N HIS A 242 7.05 -2.43 15.10
CA HIS A 242 6.63 -3.71 14.53
C HIS A 242 5.59 -3.56 13.42
N TYR A 243 4.75 -2.52 13.40
CA TYR A 243 3.65 -2.44 12.43
C TYR A 243 3.74 -1.24 11.49
N VAL A 244 4.04 -0.04 11.99
CA VAL A 244 4.23 1.13 11.11
C VAL A 244 5.48 0.96 10.25
N ASN A 245 6.60 0.57 10.87
CA ASN A 245 7.88 0.31 10.21
C ASN A 245 8.04 -1.15 9.77
N GLY A 246 7.08 -2.02 10.10
CA GLY A 246 7.02 -3.42 9.65
C GLY A 246 6.60 -3.56 8.19
N ILE A 247 7.28 -2.87 7.28
CA ILE A 247 7.04 -2.90 5.82
C ILE A 247 8.28 -3.37 5.07
N ASN A 248 8.16 -3.55 3.76
CA ASN A 248 9.30 -3.77 2.87
C ASN A 248 10.36 -2.66 3.10
N GLN A 249 11.60 -3.05 3.37
CA GLN A 249 12.69 -2.14 3.73
C GLN A 249 13.01 -1.13 2.62
N GLU A 250 12.78 -1.48 1.35
CA GLU A 250 12.95 -0.56 0.22
C GLU A 250 11.94 0.62 0.26
N CYS A 251 10.85 0.45 1.02
CA CYS A 251 9.78 1.42 1.16
C CYS A 251 9.97 2.39 2.35
N LEU A 252 10.99 2.17 3.19
CA LEU A 252 11.37 3.09 4.27
C LEU A 252 12.19 4.29 3.75
#